data_AF-A0AA87DDL7-F1
#
_entry.id   AF-A0AA87DDL7-F1
#
_cell.length_a   1.000
_cell.length_b   1.000
_cell.length_c   1.000
_cell.angle_alpha   90.00
_cell.angle_beta   90.00
_cell.angle_gamma   90.00
#
_symmetry.space_group_name_H-M   'P 1'
#
loop_
_entity.id
_entity.type
_entity.pdbx_description
1 polymer ?
#
loop_
_entity_poly.entity_id
_entity_poly.type
_entity_poly.pdbx_seq_one_letter_code
_entity_poly.pdbx_strand_id
1 'polypeptide(L)' 'MIKMQVSIPERVIERAIQQQYFNKTEAANFLGISKSTFRIWLTKFDFKPISIDGQLLYDKEVLKKFMEEHKL' A
#
# COMPACT_ATOMS: atom_id res chain seq x y z
N MET A 1 -34.42 -10.82 -15.97
CA MET A 1 -33.21 -10.36 -15.24
C MET A 1 -32.06 -10.26 -16.22
N ILE A 2 -31.62 -9.05 -16.56
CA ILE A 2 -30.46 -8.84 -17.44
C ILE A 2 -29.22 -9.06 -16.57
N LYS A 3 -28.42 -10.09 -16.85
CA LYS A 3 -27.10 -10.27 -16.20
C LYS A 3 -26.15 -9.23 -16.79
N MET A 4 -25.94 -8.15 -16.06
CA MET A 4 -24.94 -7.14 -16.39
C MET A 4 -23.56 -7.75 -16.16
N GLN A 5 -22.91 -8.24 -17.22
CA GLN A 5 -21.50 -8.61 -17.19
C GLN A 5 -20.69 -7.32 -17.28
N VAL A 6 -20.20 -6.86 -16.12
CA VAL A 6 -19.27 -5.73 -16.06
C VAL A 6 -17.90 -6.26 -16.50
N SER A 7 -17.53 -6.02 -17.75
CA SER A 7 -16.13 -6.18 -18.19
C SER A 7 -15.32 -5.03 -17.58
N ILE A 8 -14.63 -5.33 -16.48
CA ILE A 8 -13.70 -4.38 -15.87
C ILE A 8 -12.50 -4.25 -16.83
N PRO A 9 -12.18 -3.05 -17.33
CA PRO A 9 -11.03 -2.86 -18.20
C PRO A 9 -9.73 -3.20 -17.46
N GLU A 10 -8.77 -3.87 -18.11
CA GLU A 10 -7.46 -4.22 -17.54
C GLU A 10 -6.75 -3.02 -16.89
N ARG A 11 -6.83 -1.83 -17.51
CA ARG A 11 -6.27 -0.58 -16.95
C ARG A 11 -6.87 -0.18 -15.60
N VAL A 12 -8.11 -0.57 -15.32
CA VAL A 12 -8.78 -0.32 -14.04
C VAL A 12 -8.27 -1.30 -12.99
N ILE A 13 -7.98 -2.55 -13.38
CA ILE A 13 -7.38 -3.57 -12.52
C ILE A 13 -5.94 -3.16 -12.18
N GLU A 14 -5.13 -2.77 -13.17
CA GLU A 14 -3.76 -2.28 -12.96
C GLU A 14 -3.71 -1.04 -12.07
N ARG A 15 -4.63 -0.09 -12.26
CA ARG A 15 -4.73 1.09 -11.37
C ARG A 15 -5.16 0.71 -9.95
N ALA A 16 -6.05 -0.26 -9.79
CA ALA A 16 -6.45 -0.74 -8.47
C ALA A 16 -5.28 -1.42 -7.76
N ILE A 17 -4.47 -2.22 -8.48
CA ILE A 17 -3.27 -2.88 -7.95
C ILE A 17 -2.19 -1.84 -7.60
N GLN A 18 -1.94 -0.85 -8.47
CA GLN A 18 -1.04 0.28 -8.17
C GLN A 18 -1.53 1.13 -6.98
N GLN A 19 -2.84 1.21 -6.75
CA GLN A 19 -3.40 1.92 -5.59
C GLN A 19 -3.29 1.12 -4.29
N GLN A 20 -2.99 -0.18 -4.36
CA GLN A 20 -2.98 -1.08 -3.20
C GLN A 20 -1.57 -1.31 -2.64
N TYR A 21 -0.53 -1.23 -3.48
CA TYR A 21 0.86 -1.46 -3.06
C TYR A 21 1.73 -0.23 -3.28
N PHE A 22 2.35 0.25 -2.20
CA PHE A 22 3.19 1.44 -2.21
C PHE A 22 4.66 1.11 -2.03
N ASN A 23 5.53 1.77 -2.78
CA ASN A 23 6.97 1.71 -2.49
C ASN A 23 7.30 2.49 -1.21
N LYS A 24 8.55 2.39 -0.71
CA LYS A 24 8.98 3.08 0.54
C LYS A 24 8.70 4.60 0.54
N THR A 25 8.79 5.25 -0.61
CA THR A 25 8.54 6.69 -0.74
C THR A 25 7.06 6.99 -0.62
N GLU A 26 6.25 6.24 -1.37
CA GLU A 26 4.80 6.39 -1.37
C GLU A 26 4.20 6.03 -0.02
N ALA A 27 4.70 4.98 0.63
CA ALA A 27 4.30 4.59 1.98
C ALA A 27 4.59 5.70 3.00
N ALA A 28 5.79 6.29 2.95
CA ALA A 28 6.14 7.42 3.82
C ALA A 28 5.23 8.64 3.59
N ASN A 29 4.99 8.99 2.32
CA ASN A 29 4.09 10.08 1.95
C ASN A 29 2.64 9.81 2.37
N PHE A 30 2.16 8.58 2.22
CA PHE A 30 0.81 8.16 2.58
C PHE A 30 0.58 8.23 4.09
N LEU A 31 1.60 7.88 4.88
CA LEU A 31 1.60 8.01 6.34
C LEU A 31 1.83 9.45 6.83
N GLY A 32 2.10 10.40 5.93
CA GLY A 32 2.37 11.80 6.30
C GLY A 32 3.70 12.02 7.02
N ILE A 33 4.66 11.10 6.87
CA ILE A 33 5.95 11.14 7.57
C ILE A 33 7.14 11.26 6.61
N SER A 34 8.28 11.68 7.14
CA SER A 34 9.52 11.68 6.36
C SER A 34 9.98 10.26 6.02
N LYS A 35 10.69 10.11 4.89
CA LYS A 35 11.34 8.85 4.50
C LYS A 35 12.27 8.29 5.58
N SER A 36 12.95 9.18 6.30
CA SER A 36 13.85 8.84 7.41
C SER A 36 13.06 8.26 8.59
N THR A 37 11.93 8.88 8.94
CA THR A 37 11.00 8.38 9.96
C THR A 37 10.45 7.02 9.58
N PHE A 38 10.03 6.85 8.32
CA PHE A 38 9.53 5.56 7.83
C PHE A 38 10.60 4.47 7.93
N ARG A 39 11.86 4.76 7.60
CA ARG A 39 12.98 3.83 7.80
C ARG A 39 13.15 3.40 9.26
N ILE A 40 13.04 4.32 10.20
CA ILE A 40 13.10 4.01 11.64
C ILE A 40 11.89 3.15 12.03
N TRP A 41 10.72 3.44 11.49
CA TRP A 41 9.52 2.63 11.74
C TRP A 41 9.64 1.22 11.19
N LEU A 42 10.24 1.00 10.02
CA LEU A 42 10.54 -0.34 9.52
C LEU A 42 11.43 -1.17 10.47
N THR A 43 12.25 -0.50 11.28
CA THR A 43 13.08 -1.18 12.29
C THR A 43 12.39 -1.36 13.64
N LYS A 44 11.42 -0.49 13.95
CA LYS A 44 10.67 -0.52 15.22
C LYS A 44 9.40 -1.36 15.16
N PHE A 45 8.80 -1.46 13.98
CA PHE A 45 7.53 -2.13 13.73
C PHE A 45 7.70 -3.17 12.63
N ASP A 46 6.97 -4.28 12.73
CA ASP A 46 7.05 -5.42 11.79
C ASP A 46 6.30 -5.13 10.48
N PHE A 47 6.70 -4.07 9.78
CA PHE A 47 6.22 -3.80 8.43
C PHE A 47 6.87 -4.75 7.44
N LYS A 48 6.19 -5.84 7.13
CA LYS A 48 6.65 -6.81 6.13
C LYS A 48 6.40 -6.28 4.72
N PRO A 49 7.45 -5.93 3.94
CA PRO A 49 7.26 -5.64 2.54
C PRO A 49 6.92 -6.92 1.78
N ILE A 50 6.12 -6.76 0.74
CA ILE A 50 5.80 -7.80 -0.23
C ILE A 50 6.70 -7.56 -1.44
N SER A 51 7.36 -8.63 -1.90
CA SER A 51 8.16 -8.58 -3.12
C SER A 51 7.26 -8.88 -4.32
N ILE A 52 6.94 -7.86 -5.12
CA ILE A 52 6.17 -7.99 -6.36
C ILE A 52 7.08 -7.57 -7.51
N ASP A 53 7.31 -8.45 -8.48
CA ASP A 53 8.18 -8.19 -9.63
C ASP A 53 9.59 -7.66 -9.28
N GLY A 54 10.16 -8.13 -8.16
CA GLY A 54 11.47 -7.70 -7.67
C GLY A 54 11.48 -6.34 -6.96
N GLN A 55 10.33 -5.69 -6.81
CA GLN A 55 10.17 -4.47 -6.02
C GLN A 55 9.59 -4.78 -4.65
N LEU A 56 10.18 -4.18 -3.61
CA LEU A 56 9.64 -4.22 -2.26
C LEU A 56 8.55 -3.16 -2.11
N LEU A 57 7.31 -3.63 -2.00
CA LEU A 57 6.13 -2.80 -1.83
C LEU A 57 5.44 -3.07 -0.49
N TYR A 58 4.63 -2.12 -0.05
CA TYR A 58 3.91 -2.15 1.22
C TYR A 58 2.42 -2.05 0.92
N ASP A 59 1.65 -2.97 1.48
CA ASP A 59 0.20 -2.95 1.32
C ASP A 59 -0.39 -1.73 2.05
N LYS A 60 -1.16 -0.94 1.31
CA LYS A 60 -1.86 0.25 1.81
C LYS A 60 -2.81 -0.08 2.94
N GLU A 61 -3.50 -1.23 2.91
CA GLU A 61 -4.40 -1.63 3.99
C GLU A 61 -3.63 -1.90 5.28
N VAL A 62 -2.45 -2.50 5.18
CA VAL A 62 -1.55 -2.71 6.33
C VAL A 62 -1.07 -1.36 6.89
N LEU A 63 -0.67 -0.43 6.03
CA LEU A 63 -0.26 0.93 6.45
C LEU A 63 -1.42 1.68 7.12
N LYS A 64 -2.64 1.56 6.58
CA LYS A 64 -3.84 2.19 7.14
C LYS A 64 -4.21 1.59 8.49
N LYS A 65 -4.22 0.25 8.59
CA LYS A 65 -4.49 -0.46 9.83
C LYS A 65 -3.46 -0.10 10.91
N PHE A 66 -2.19 0.02 10.52
CA PHE A 66 -1.14 0.51 11.41
C PHE A 66 -1.43 1.92 11.94
N MET A 67 -1.85 2.86 11.10
CA MET A 67 -2.24 4.21 11.56
C MET A 67 -3.40 4.17 12.54
N GLU A 68 -4.43 3.34 12.28
CA GLU A 68 -5.58 3.19 13.15
C GLU A 68 -5.21 2.55 14.50
N GLU A 69 -4.34 1.54 14.50
CA GLU A 69 -3.86 0.85 15.70
C GLU A 69 -2.95 1.74 16.56
N HIS A 70 -2.15 2.60 15.94
CA HIS A 70 -1.23 3.50 16.64
C HIS A 70 -1.76 4.91 16.90
N LYS A 71 -3.00 5.23 16.49
CA LYS A 71 -3.68 6.55 16.64
C LYS A 71 -2.71 7.73 16.71
N LEU A 72 -2.02 7.98 15.60
CA LEU A 72 -1.28 9.23 15.37
C LEU A 72 -2.23 10.34 14.92
#